data_AF-A0A547NGE0-F1
#
_entry.id   AF-A0A547NGE0-F1
#
_cell.length_a   1.000
_cell.length_b   1.000
_cell.length_c   1.000
_cell.angle_alpha   90.00
_cell.angle_beta   90.00
_cell.angle_gamma   90.00
#
_symmetry.space_group_name_H-M   'P 1'
#
loop_
_entity.id
_entity.type
_entity.pdbx_description
1 polymer ?
#
loop_
_entity_poly.entity_id
_entity_poly.type
_entity_poly.pdbx_seq_one_letter_code
_entity_poly.pdbx_strand_id
1 'polypeptide(L)'
;MMRASKAAHVSLSQKVVSMHPYWITISGHLGVGVTARSEADALQLFQLAFGSAEKIIKIEIIKDMNDLDQNHVLPNMGGANFLRRGIWFPQGQEHIAD
;
A
#
# COMPACT_ATOMS: atom_id res chain seq x y z
N MET A 1 45.88 -4.23 -34.88
CA MET A 1 45.11 -3.03 -34.50
C MET A 1 43.79 -3.48 -33.91
N MET A 2 43.62 -3.41 -32.59
CA MET A 2 42.35 -3.71 -31.91
C MET A 2 41.55 -2.40 -31.76
N ARG A 3 40.31 -2.36 -32.26
CA ARG A 3 39.34 -1.31 -31.91
C ARG A 3 38.56 -1.77 -30.69
N ALA A 4 38.66 -1.02 -29.59
CA ALA A 4 37.81 -1.19 -28.43
C ALA A 4 36.41 -0.66 -28.74
N SER A 5 35.39 -1.52 -28.63
CA SER A 5 33.99 -1.12 -28.65
C SER A 5 33.61 -0.51 -27.30
N LYS A 6 33.17 0.75 -27.32
CA LYS A 6 32.67 1.47 -26.15
C LYS A 6 31.32 0.86 -25.74
N ALA A 7 31.30 0.15 -24.62
CA ALA A 7 30.07 -0.33 -24.01
C ALA A 7 29.21 0.87 -23.57
N ALA A 8 27.96 0.89 -24.01
CA ALA A 8 26.97 1.85 -23.53
C ALA A 8 26.62 1.50 -22.07
N HIS A 9 27.03 2.34 -21.13
CA HIS A 9 26.50 2.31 -19.78
C HIS A 9 25.06 2.84 -19.82
N VAL A 10 24.09 1.94 -19.85
CA VAL A 10 22.72 2.27 -19.44
C VAL A 10 22.71 2.23 -17.91
N SER A 11 22.74 3.41 -17.29
CA SER A 11 22.47 3.54 -15.86
C SER A 11 20.97 3.41 -15.67
N LEU A 12 20.52 2.24 -15.24
CA LEU A 12 19.15 2.04 -14.75
C LEU A 12 19.02 2.88 -13.47
N SER A 13 18.46 4.08 -13.57
CA SER A 13 18.02 4.82 -12.38
C SER A 13 17.08 3.90 -11.60
N GLN A 14 17.51 3.46 -10.41
CA GLN A 14 16.63 2.78 -9.47
C GLN A 14 15.48 3.74 -9.21
N LYS A 15 14.30 3.45 -9.78
CA LYS A 15 13.08 4.21 -9.54
C LYS A 15 12.79 4.05 -8.04
N VAL A 16 13.04 5.09 -7.25
CA VAL A 16 12.62 5.12 -5.84
C VAL A 16 11.11 4.94 -5.87
N VAL A 17 10.64 3.80 -5.36
CA VAL A 17 9.21 3.51 -5.36
C VAL A 17 8.63 4.13 -4.10
N SER A 18 7.96 5.27 -4.25
CA SER A 18 7.27 5.94 -3.15
C SER A 18 6.10 5.10 -2.66
N MET A 19 5.97 4.98 -1.33
CA MET A 19 4.84 4.34 -0.67
C MET A 19 3.82 5.40 -0.27
N HIS A 20 2.55 5.06 -0.43
CA HIS A 20 1.43 5.93 -0.08
C HIS A 20 0.46 5.16 0.82
N PRO A 21 -0.05 5.79 1.88
CA PRO A 21 -1.15 5.25 2.66
C PRO A 21 -2.47 5.50 1.92
N TYR A 22 -3.27 4.46 1.79
CA TYR A 22 -4.59 4.44 1.20
C TYR A 22 -5.63 4.02 2.24
N TRP A 23 -6.82 4.60 2.14
CA TRP A 23 -8.02 4.12 2.79
C TRP A 23 -8.96 3.54 1.75
N ILE A 24 -9.39 2.29 1.95
CA ILE A 24 -10.38 1.62 1.11
C ILE A 24 -11.67 1.54 1.91
N THR A 25 -12.68 2.31 1.50
CA THR A 25 -14.03 2.22 2.06
C THR A 25 -14.74 1.02 1.47
N ILE A 26 -15.25 0.15 2.34
CA ILE A 26 -16.02 -1.04 1.98
C ILE A 26 -17.42 -0.97 2.60
N SER A 27 -18.40 -1.64 1.99
CA SER A 27 -19.78 -1.60 2.47
C SER A 27 -19.95 -2.36 3.79
N GLY A 28 -20.57 -1.74 4.80
CA GLY A 28 -20.92 -2.40 6.06
C GLY A 28 -19.80 -2.53 7.09
N HIS A 29 -18.59 -2.02 6.80
CA HIS A 29 -17.43 -2.10 7.68
C HIS A 29 -16.69 -0.75 7.77
N LEU A 30 -15.74 -0.62 8.70
CA LEU A 30 -15.00 0.62 8.93
C LEU A 30 -14.13 1.02 7.73
N GLY A 31 -13.58 0.05 7.00
CA GLY A 31 -12.64 0.27 5.90
C GLY A 31 -11.37 -0.56 6.05
N VAL A 32 -10.44 -0.39 5.11
CA VAL A 32 -9.13 -1.05 5.12
C VAL A 32 -8.04 -0.01 4.90
N GLY A 33 -7.07 -0.01 5.81
CA GLY A 33 -5.86 0.79 5.71
C GLY A 33 -4.75 0.02 5.02
N VAL A 34 -4.25 0.55 3.91
CA VAL A 34 -3.24 -0.10 3.07
C VAL A 34 -2.10 0.87 2.78
N THR A 35 -0.86 0.44 2.90
CA THR A 35 0.28 1.18 2.36
C THR A 35 0.76 0.48 1.11
N ALA A 36 0.84 1.20 0.00
CA ALA A 36 1.10 0.62 -1.31
C ALA A 36 1.83 1.58 -2.24
N ARG A 37 2.37 1.05 -3.34
CA ARG A 37 3.12 1.82 -4.35
C ARG A 37 2.19 2.62 -5.27
N SER A 38 0.95 2.18 -5.39
CA SER A 38 -0.09 2.76 -6.25
C SER A 38 -1.46 2.25 -5.80
N GLU A 39 -2.52 2.85 -6.35
CA GLU A 39 -3.90 2.40 -6.15
C GLU A 39 -4.10 0.94 -6.61
N ALA A 40 -3.53 0.56 -7.76
CA ALA A 40 -3.60 -0.81 -8.26
C ALA A 40 -2.92 -1.82 -7.32
N ASP A 41 -1.78 -1.43 -6.73
CA ASP A 41 -1.07 -2.24 -5.73
C ASP A 41 -1.89 -2.37 -4.43
N ALA A 42 -2.57 -1.30 -4.00
CA ALA A 42 -3.47 -1.33 -2.85
C ALA A 42 -4.67 -2.26 -3.08
N LEU A 43 -5.29 -2.19 -4.26
CA LEU A 43 -6.41 -3.06 -4.65
C LEU A 43 -5.97 -4.54 -4.75
N GLN A 44 -4.76 -4.80 -5.25
CA GLN A 44 -4.20 -6.15 -5.27
C GLN A 44 -4.04 -6.72 -3.85
N LEU A 45 -3.45 -5.94 -2.94
CA LEU A 45 -3.30 -6.34 -1.53
C LEU A 45 -4.66 -6.60 -0.87
N PHE A 46 -5.64 -5.74 -1.11
CA PHE A 46 -7.00 -5.92 -0.63
C PHE A 46 -7.61 -7.25 -1.14
N GLN A 47 -7.51 -7.50 -2.45
CA GLN A 47 -8.07 -8.71 -3.06
C GLN A 47 -7.43 -9.99 -2.52
N LEU A 48 -6.13 -9.97 -2.24
CA LEU A 48 -5.41 -11.10 -1.65
C LEU A 48 -5.87 -11.40 -0.22
N ALA A 49 -6.18 -10.37 0.57
CA ALA A 49 -6.59 -10.51 1.96
C ALA A 49 -8.07 -10.89 2.14
N PHE A 50 -8.96 -10.22 1.39
CA PHE A 50 -10.41 -10.28 1.63
C PHE A 50 -11.20 -11.01 0.53
N GLY A 51 -10.55 -11.36 -0.58
CA GLY A 51 -11.23 -11.95 -1.72
C GLY A 51 -12.23 -10.97 -2.37
N SER A 52 -13.20 -11.51 -3.11
CA SER A 52 -14.22 -10.72 -3.84
C SER A 52 -15.53 -10.54 -3.07
N ALA A 53 -15.60 -10.99 -1.81
CA ALA A 53 -16.81 -10.90 -1.01
C ALA A 53 -17.11 -9.46 -0.57
N GLU A 54 -16.05 -8.68 -0.34
CA GLU A 54 -16.16 -7.30 0.10
C GLU A 54 -16.38 -6.33 -1.06
N LYS A 55 -17.39 -5.46 -0.94
CA LYS A 55 -17.69 -4.45 -1.96
C LYS A 55 -16.96 -3.15 -1.64
N ILE A 56 -15.95 -2.83 -2.45
CA ILE A 56 -15.27 -1.53 -2.43
C ILE A 56 -16.24 -0.44 -2.90
N ILE A 57 -16.33 0.62 -2.11
CA ILE A 57 -17.11 1.83 -2.40
C ILE A 57 -16.20 2.94 -2.92
N LYS A 58 -15.03 3.11 -2.29
CA LYS A 58 -14.09 4.19 -2.59
C LYS A 58 -12.68 3.77 -2.17
N ILE A 59 -11.68 4.30 -2.87
CA ILE A 59 -10.27 4.27 -2.45
C ILE A 59 -9.72 5.70 -2.52
N GLU A 60 -8.93 6.09 -1.51
CA GLU A 60 -8.32 7.41 -1.46
C GLU A 60 -6.97 7.40 -0.76
N ILE A 61 -6.07 8.31 -1.15
CA ILE A 61 -4.79 8.52 -0.45
C ILE A 61 -5.07 9.30 0.82
N ILE A 62 -4.57 8.80 1.95
CA ILE A 62 -4.60 9.50 3.24
C ILE A 62 -3.51 10.57 3.20
N LYS A 63 -3.90 11.84 3.29
CA LYS A 63 -2.97 12.98 3.29
C LYS A 63 -2.55 13.38 4.69
N ASP A 64 -3.45 13.24 5.65
CA ASP A 64 -3.20 13.44 7.07
C ASP A 64 -3.77 12.25 7.86
N MET A 65 -2.96 11.65 8.73
CA MET A 65 -3.40 10.53 9.58
C MET A 65 -4.45 10.96 10.61
N ASN A 66 -4.56 12.27 10.90
CA ASN A 66 -5.59 12.82 11.75
C ASN A 66 -7.00 12.73 11.11
N ASP A 67 -7.09 12.52 9.80
CA ASP A 67 -8.37 12.32 9.10
C ASP A 67 -8.98 10.93 9.39
N LEU A 68 -8.21 10.01 9.98
CA LEU A 68 -8.69 8.69 10.36
C LEU A 68 -9.47 8.71 11.67
N ASP A 69 -10.33 7.71 11.87
CA ASP A 69 -11.05 7.53 13.14
C ASP A 69 -10.06 7.30 14.29
N GLN A 70 -10.02 8.27 15.21
CA GLN A 70 -9.07 8.32 16.32
C GLN A 70 -9.38 7.30 17.43
N ASN A 71 -10.59 6.73 17.46
CA ASN A 71 -11.05 5.82 18.52
C ASN A 71 -10.93 4.35 18.11
N HIS A 72 -11.04 4.04 16.83
CA HIS A 72 -11.12 2.68 16.31
C HIS A 72 -10.00 2.33 15.34
N VAL A 73 -9.55 3.28 14.49
CA VAL A 73 -8.55 2.99 13.45
C VAL A 73 -7.15 3.26 13.97
N LEU A 74 -6.92 4.46 14.53
CA LEU A 74 -5.60 4.85 15.03
C LEU A 74 -5.03 3.88 16.08
N PRO A 75 -5.79 3.41 17.10
CA PRO A 75 -5.27 2.44 18.07
C PRO A 75 -4.88 1.10 17.45
N ASN A 76 -5.45 0.77 16.29
CA ASN A 76 -5.26 -0.50 15.61
C ASN A 76 -4.20 -0.47 14.49
N MET A 77 -3.62 0.70 14.18
CA MET A 77 -2.66 0.91 13.07
C MET A 77 -1.34 0.12 13.19
N GLY A 78 -1.10 -0.57 14.31
CA GLY A 78 0.01 -1.51 14.46
C GLY A 78 1.40 -0.86 14.53
N GLY A 79 1.50 0.39 14.97
CA GLY A 79 2.78 1.13 15.05
C GLY A 79 3.22 1.68 13.69
N ALA A 80 4.51 1.56 13.35
CA ALA A 80 5.07 2.06 12.08
C ALA A 80 4.69 1.22 10.84
N ASN A 81 3.68 0.35 10.95
CA ASN A 81 3.25 -0.54 9.86
C ASN A 81 2.67 0.23 8.67
N PHE A 82 2.11 1.44 8.88
CA PHE A 82 1.70 2.33 7.80
C PHE A 82 2.86 2.84 6.92
N LEU A 83 4.13 2.63 7.32
CA LEU A 83 5.30 2.97 6.50
C LEU A 83 5.77 1.80 5.61
N ARG A 84 5.22 0.59 5.82
CA ARG A 84 5.60 -0.61 5.09
C ARG A 84 4.49 -0.97 4.11
N ARG A 85 4.86 -1.49 2.94
CA ARG A 85 3.86 -2.04 2.01
C ARG A 85 3.04 -3.12 2.72
N GLY A 86 1.72 -3.09 2.63
CA GLY A 86 0.84 -4.06 3.26
C GLY A 86 -0.43 -3.45 3.84
N ILE A 87 -1.26 -4.30 4.43
CA ILE A 87 -2.47 -3.91 5.16
C ILE A 87 -2.09 -3.66 6.62
N TRP A 88 -2.38 -2.46 7.12
CA TRP A 88 -2.14 -2.07 8.51
C TRP A 88 -3.44 -1.90 9.31
N PHE A 89 -4.60 -1.95 8.64
CA PHE A 89 -5.91 -2.02 9.29
C PHE A 89 -6.91 -2.77 8.38
N PRO A 90 -7.74 -3.69 8.92
CA PRO A 90 -7.70 -4.23 10.28
C PRO A 90 -6.42 -5.04 10.54
N GLN A 91 -6.11 -5.33 11.81
CA GLN A 91 -5.00 -6.21 12.20
C GLN A 91 -5.24 -7.67 11.76
N GLY A 92 -4.18 -8.48 11.69
CA GLY A 92 -4.24 -9.89 11.30
C GLY A 92 -3.99 -10.14 9.81
N GLN A 93 -3.64 -9.09 9.05
CA GLN A 93 -3.36 -9.14 7.61
C GLN A 93 -1.87 -8.91 7.28
N GLU A 94 -1.02 -8.89 8.31
CA GLU A 94 0.42 -8.58 8.22
C GLU A 94 1.19 -9.48 7.23
N HIS A 95 0.71 -10.68 6.92
CA HIS A 95 1.38 -11.66 6.06
C HIS A 95 1.12 -11.49 4.56
N ILE A 96 0.22 -10.59 4.16
CA ILE A 96 -0.22 -10.47 2.75
C ILE A 96 0.78 -9.71 1.87
N ALA A 97 1.76 -9.04 2.48
CA ALA A 97 2.71 -8.17 1.78
C ALA A 97 4.03 -8.83 1.33
N ASP A 98 4.30 -10.07 1.77
CA ASP A 98 5.50 -10.85 1.45
C ASP A 98 5.45 -11.55 0.08
#